data_AF-A0A7X7VG12-F1
#
_entry.id   AF-A0A7X7VG12-F1
#
_cell.length_a   1.000
_cell.length_b   1.000
_cell.length_c   1.000
_cell.angle_alpha   90.00
_cell.angle_beta   90.00
_cell.angle_gamma   90.00
#
_symmetry.space_group_name_H-M   'P 1'
#
loop_
_entity.id
_entity.type
_entity.pdbx_description
1 polymer ?
#
loop_
_entity_poly.entity_id
_entity_poly.type
_entity_poly.pdbx_seq_one_letter_code
_entity_poly.pdbx_strand_id
1 'polypeptide(L)'
;GAENPPGKEYISGSQDHIGLLFPGINRLYYNGDYWPEKIDSTIDPEICNWLSNVLHLIPLEPRPQGYDPLKIMHLEKPFIKELGESGNRCWKSILKKDIVGLGRSVTDTILSWKKILPLTVPDYVMDELETKYFPDYPGAITSGSGGGYVIVVSEKPIEGAVRVKVRC
;
A
#
# COMPACT_ATOMS: atom_id res chain seq x y z
N GLY A 1 -10.33 -12.55 -7.28
CA GLY A 1 -10.79 -12.87 -8.66
C GLY A 1 -10.13 -11.90 -9.60
N ALA A 2 -9.94 -12.26 -10.88
CA ALA A 2 -9.38 -11.34 -11.87
C ALA A 2 -10.34 -10.15 -12.08
N GLU A 3 -9.83 -8.92 -12.04
CA GLU A 3 -10.64 -7.69 -12.06
C GLU A 3 -11.03 -7.21 -13.48
N ASN A 4 -10.57 -7.90 -14.53
CA ASN A 4 -10.74 -7.48 -15.93
C ASN A 4 -11.50 -8.52 -16.79
N PRO A 5 -12.82 -8.71 -16.61
CA PRO A 5 -13.63 -9.46 -17.56
C PRO A 5 -13.77 -8.71 -18.89
N PRO A 6 -13.99 -9.42 -20.03
CA PRO A 6 -14.21 -8.78 -21.33
C PRO A 6 -15.38 -7.78 -21.31
N GLY A 7 -15.21 -6.63 -21.94
CA GLY A 7 -16.27 -5.61 -22.08
C GLY A 7 -16.29 -4.51 -21.01
N LYS A 8 -15.31 -4.46 -20.09
CA LYS A 8 -15.13 -3.30 -19.19
C LYS A 8 -14.54 -2.10 -19.94
N GLU A 9 -15.12 -0.92 -19.71
CA GLU A 9 -14.56 0.37 -20.17
C GLU A 9 -13.31 0.79 -19.36
N TYR A 10 -13.18 0.29 -18.13
CA TYR A 10 -12.04 0.52 -17.25
C TYR A 10 -11.22 -0.77 -17.08
N ILE A 11 -9.95 -0.74 -17.46
CA ILE A 11 -9.00 -1.83 -17.25
C ILE A 11 -8.24 -1.55 -15.95
N SER A 12 -8.45 -2.40 -14.94
CA SER A 12 -7.65 -2.37 -13.69
C SER A 12 -6.19 -2.74 -13.96
N GLY A 13 -5.28 -2.16 -13.19
CA GLY A 13 -3.83 -2.38 -13.33
C GLY A 13 -3.42 -3.85 -13.21
N SER A 14 -2.25 -4.19 -13.73
CA SER A 14 -1.68 -5.55 -13.66
C SER A 14 -1.20 -5.96 -12.25
N GLN A 15 -1.14 -5.02 -11.31
CA GLN A 15 -0.57 -5.20 -9.98
C GLN A 15 -1.25 -6.32 -9.19
N ASP A 16 -2.58 -6.35 -9.15
CA ASP A 16 -3.34 -7.37 -8.41
C ASP A 16 -3.20 -8.75 -9.04
N HIS A 17 -3.19 -8.84 -10.37
CA HIS A 17 -2.93 -10.09 -11.08
C HIS A 17 -1.54 -10.65 -10.74
N ILE A 18 -0.52 -9.78 -10.71
CA ILE A 18 0.84 -10.18 -10.32
C ILE A 18 0.86 -10.61 -8.85
N GLY A 19 0.22 -9.86 -7.96
CA GLY A 19 0.15 -10.19 -6.53
C GLY A 19 -0.57 -11.51 -6.20
N LEU A 20 -1.49 -11.95 -7.06
CA LEU A 20 -2.16 -13.25 -6.92
C LEU A 20 -1.31 -14.43 -7.40
N LEU A 21 -0.43 -14.21 -8.39
CA LEU A 21 0.28 -15.27 -9.10
C LEU A 21 1.74 -15.43 -8.65
N PHE A 22 2.39 -14.35 -8.23
CA PHE A 22 3.81 -14.35 -7.86
C PHE A 22 3.94 -14.52 -6.34
N PRO A 23 4.72 -15.50 -5.87
CA PRO A 23 4.97 -15.67 -4.45
C PRO A 23 5.84 -14.54 -3.90
N GLY A 24 5.84 -14.43 -2.58
CA GLY A 24 6.69 -13.53 -1.82
C GLY A 24 6.39 -12.06 -2.03
N ILE A 25 7.46 -11.27 -2.07
CA ILE A 25 7.39 -9.81 -2.09
C ILE A 25 7.95 -9.36 -3.43
N ASN A 26 7.15 -8.59 -4.17
CA ASN A 26 7.43 -8.23 -5.55
C ASN A 26 7.46 -6.70 -5.70
N ARG A 27 8.49 -6.17 -6.34
CA ARG A 27 8.58 -4.77 -6.77
C ARG A 27 8.44 -4.71 -8.29
N LEU A 28 7.47 -3.91 -8.73
CA LEU A 28 7.08 -3.80 -10.13
C LEU A 28 7.59 -2.49 -10.71
N TYR A 29 8.29 -2.55 -11.83
CA TYR A 29 8.82 -1.39 -12.53
C TYR A 29 8.01 -1.14 -13.79
N TYR A 30 7.24 -0.05 -13.81
CA TYR A 30 6.43 0.34 -14.96
C TYR A 30 7.12 1.43 -15.77
N ASN A 31 7.00 1.34 -17.09
CA ASN A 31 7.56 2.31 -18.04
C ASN A 31 6.51 2.67 -19.11
N GLY A 32 5.32 3.08 -18.66
CA GLY A 32 4.21 3.50 -19.53
C GLY A 32 3.31 2.37 -20.05
N ASP A 33 3.79 1.12 -20.02
CA ASP A 33 3.02 -0.04 -20.48
C ASP A 33 2.14 -0.67 -19.38
N TYR A 34 1.15 -1.47 -19.82
CA TYR A 34 0.24 -2.21 -18.92
C TYR A 34 0.97 -3.23 -18.04
N TRP A 35 1.98 -3.91 -18.60
CA TRP A 35 2.79 -4.88 -17.88
C TRP A 35 4.11 -4.23 -17.45
N PRO A 36 4.65 -4.53 -16.25
CA PRO A 36 5.93 -3.96 -15.83
C PRO A 36 7.07 -4.46 -16.75
N GLU A 37 8.01 -3.58 -17.06
CA GLU A 37 9.22 -3.93 -17.83
C GLU A 37 10.16 -4.84 -17.03
N LYS A 38 10.05 -4.78 -15.69
CA LYS A 38 10.87 -5.56 -14.76
C LYS A 38 10.09 -5.86 -13.47
N ILE A 39 10.34 -7.03 -12.91
CA ILE A 39 9.88 -7.44 -11.59
C ILE A 39 11.10 -7.89 -10.79
N ASP A 40 11.34 -7.26 -9.62
CA ASP A 40 12.27 -7.79 -8.62
C ASP A 40 11.45 -8.54 -7.56
N SER A 41 11.89 -9.74 -7.18
CA SER A 41 11.18 -10.60 -6.25
C SER A 41 12.10 -11.08 -5.14
N THR A 42 11.55 -11.27 -3.93
CA THR A 42 12.20 -12.05 -2.87
C THR A 42 11.22 -13.04 -2.26
N ILE A 43 11.70 -14.27 -2.09
CA ILE A 43 11.01 -15.38 -1.40
C ILE A 43 11.83 -15.84 -0.19
N ASP A 44 12.77 -15.00 0.27
CA ASP A 44 13.60 -15.29 1.44
C ASP A 44 12.70 -15.50 2.67
N PRO A 45 12.72 -16.70 3.29
CA PRO A 45 11.79 -17.01 4.38
C PRO A 45 11.94 -16.09 5.59
N GLU A 46 13.14 -15.58 5.87
CA GLU A 46 13.34 -14.68 7.00
C GLU A 46 12.74 -13.30 6.74
N ILE A 47 12.90 -12.77 5.52
CA ILE A 47 12.27 -11.50 5.12
C ILE A 47 10.74 -11.65 5.10
N CYS A 48 10.22 -12.76 4.55
CA CYS A 48 8.78 -13.01 4.50
C CYS A 48 8.16 -13.16 5.90
N ASN A 49 8.82 -13.91 6.79
CA ASN A 49 8.38 -14.07 8.17
C ASN A 49 8.45 -12.76 8.93
N TRP A 50 9.53 -11.99 8.76
CA TRP A 50 9.66 -10.67 9.37
C TRP A 50 8.52 -9.75 8.92
N LEU A 51 8.26 -9.64 7.60
CA LEU A 51 7.21 -8.78 7.08
C LEU A 51 5.82 -9.21 7.57
N SER A 52 5.56 -10.52 7.62
CA SER A 52 4.31 -11.09 8.17
C SER A 52 4.11 -10.76 9.65
N ASN A 53 5.19 -10.60 10.41
CA ASN A 53 5.13 -10.27 11.84
C ASN A 53 4.96 -8.77 12.10
N VAL A 54 5.49 -7.90 11.23
CA VAL A 54 5.43 -6.46 11.46
C VAL A 54 4.21 -5.77 10.84
N LEU A 55 3.54 -6.41 9.88
CA LEU A 55 2.32 -5.86 9.25
C LEU A 55 1.05 -6.35 9.95
N HIS A 56 0.23 -5.39 10.35
CA HIS A 56 -1.03 -5.62 11.05
C HIS A 56 -2.17 -4.98 10.26
N LEU A 57 -3.27 -5.73 10.04
CA LEU A 57 -4.46 -5.22 9.37
C LEU A 57 -5.55 -4.90 10.37
N ILE A 58 -6.01 -3.65 10.37
CA ILE A 58 -7.09 -3.19 11.25
C ILE A 58 -8.26 -2.76 10.35
N PRO A 59 -9.49 -3.27 10.56
CA PRO A 59 -10.64 -2.86 9.78
C PRO A 59 -10.87 -1.35 9.85
N LEU A 60 -11.11 -0.74 8.70
CA LEU A 60 -11.52 0.66 8.56
C LEU A 60 -13.03 0.70 8.28
N GLU A 61 -13.68 1.79 8.66
CA GLU A 61 -15.09 2.03 8.34
C GLU A 61 -15.36 1.92 6.82
N PRO A 62 -16.55 1.44 6.41
CA PRO A 62 -16.89 1.26 5.01
C PRO A 62 -17.02 2.59 4.26
N ARG A 63 -16.78 2.53 2.95
CA ARG A 63 -16.88 3.69 2.05
C ARG A 63 -18.28 4.30 2.08
N PRO A 64 -18.40 5.64 2.04
CA PRO A 64 -19.68 6.29 1.87
C PRO A 64 -20.29 5.98 0.48
N GLN A 65 -21.61 6.06 0.38
CA GLN A 65 -22.32 5.83 -0.88
C GLN A 65 -21.98 6.92 -1.91
N GLY A 66 -21.79 6.51 -3.18
CA GLY A 66 -21.46 7.45 -4.27
C GLY A 66 -20.01 7.96 -4.27
N TYR A 67 -19.13 7.30 -3.50
CA TYR A 67 -17.71 7.62 -3.42
C TYR A 67 -16.98 7.30 -4.74
N ASP A 68 -16.36 8.33 -5.33
CA ASP A 68 -15.47 8.22 -6.49
C ASP A 68 -14.06 8.73 -6.10
N PRO A 69 -13.08 7.82 -5.93
CA PRO A 69 -11.73 8.19 -5.52
C PRO A 69 -10.93 8.95 -6.59
N LEU A 70 -11.33 8.88 -7.87
CA LEU A 70 -10.58 9.45 -9.00
C LEU A 70 -11.13 10.78 -9.50
N LYS A 71 -12.20 11.29 -8.88
CA LYS A 71 -12.84 12.53 -9.29
C LYS A 71 -11.93 13.76 -9.21
N ILE A 72 -10.89 13.73 -8.38
CA ILE A 72 -9.89 14.80 -8.27
C ILE A 72 -8.50 14.18 -8.45
N MET A 73 -7.72 14.72 -9.38
CA MET A 73 -6.39 14.21 -9.72
C MET A 73 -5.38 15.35 -9.91
N HIS A 74 -4.22 15.19 -9.26
CA HIS A 74 -3.05 16.07 -9.31
C HIS A 74 -1.85 15.24 -9.77
N LEU A 75 -1.77 15.01 -11.09
CA LEU A 75 -0.79 14.10 -11.70
C LEU A 75 0.50 14.81 -12.13
N GLU A 76 0.93 15.83 -11.39
CA GLU A 76 2.17 16.54 -11.70
C GLU A 76 3.39 15.66 -11.46
N LYS A 77 4.35 15.74 -12.39
CA LYS A 77 5.59 14.95 -12.36
C LYS A 77 6.33 14.94 -11.01
N PRO A 78 6.44 16.06 -10.25
CA PRO A 78 7.08 16.04 -8.94
C PRO A 78 6.37 15.14 -7.92
N PHE A 79 5.04 15.12 -7.90
CA PHE A 79 4.27 14.31 -6.95
C PHE A 79 4.34 12.83 -7.31
N ILE A 80 4.22 12.49 -8.60
CA ILE A 80 4.38 11.11 -9.07
C ILE A 80 5.79 10.59 -8.76
N LYS A 81 6.81 11.44 -8.90
CA LYS A 81 8.19 11.11 -8.53
C LYS A 81 8.32 10.82 -7.03
N GLU A 82 7.71 11.64 -6.16
CA GLU A 82 7.71 11.43 -4.70
C GLU A 82 7.11 10.06 -4.33
N LEU A 83 5.97 9.70 -4.94
CA LEU A 83 5.32 8.40 -4.77
C LEU A 83 6.21 7.24 -5.25
N GLY A 84 6.87 7.38 -6.40
CA GLY A 84 7.82 6.36 -6.88
C GLY A 84 9.02 6.19 -5.94
N GLU A 85 9.52 7.29 -5.39
CA GLU A 85 10.64 7.27 -4.43
C GLU A 85 10.25 6.63 -3.09
N SER A 86 9.01 6.82 -2.61
CA SER A 86 8.53 6.14 -1.40
C SER A 86 8.48 4.62 -1.61
N GLY A 87 8.03 4.15 -2.78
CA GLY A 87 8.07 2.73 -3.16
C GLY A 87 9.50 2.16 -3.17
N ASN A 88 10.47 2.93 -3.66
CA ASN A 88 11.88 2.54 -3.65
C ASN A 88 12.44 2.41 -2.23
N ARG A 89 12.05 3.32 -1.33
CA ARG A 89 12.41 3.26 0.10
C ARG A 89 11.78 2.04 0.76
N CYS A 90 10.48 1.82 0.55
CA CYS A 90 9.73 0.68 1.08
C CYS A 90 10.41 -0.66 0.75
N TRP A 91 10.72 -0.88 -0.53
CA TRP A 91 11.42 -2.08 -0.98
C TRP A 91 12.76 -2.29 -0.26
N LYS A 92 13.59 -1.25 -0.19
CA LYS A 92 14.90 -1.34 0.48
C LYS A 92 14.77 -1.61 1.98
N SER A 93 13.79 -0.99 2.63
CA SER A 93 13.51 -1.19 4.06
C SER A 93 13.07 -2.63 4.34
N ILE A 94 12.21 -3.19 3.49
CA ILE A 94 11.78 -4.59 3.58
C ILE A 94 12.98 -5.53 3.48
N LEU A 95 13.82 -5.37 2.45
CA LEU A 95 14.99 -6.22 2.27
C LEU A 95 15.98 -6.16 3.44
N LYS A 96 16.05 -5.01 4.12
CA LYS A 96 16.92 -4.80 5.29
C LYS A 96 16.25 -5.12 6.62
N LYS A 97 14.97 -5.51 6.62
CA LYS A 97 14.16 -5.70 7.83
C LYS A 97 14.15 -4.43 8.72
N ASP A 98 14.19 -3.26 8.10
CA ASP A 98 14.24 -1.95 8.76
C ASP A 98 12.83 -1.43 9.01
N ILE A 99 12.35 -1.55 10.24
CA ILE A 99 10.99 -1.14 10.61
C ILE A 99 10.81 0.37 10.55
N VAL A 100 11.81 1.16 10.93
CA VAL A 100 11.71 2.62 10.93
C VAL A 100 11.67 3.12 9.49
N GLY A 101 12.52 2.57 8.63
CA GLY A 101 12.50 2.84 7.19
C GLY A 101 11.21 2.39 6.53
N LEU A 102 10.64 1.25 6.94
CA LEU A 102 9.37 0.77 6.42
C LEU A 102 8.23 1.71 6.83
N GLY A 103 8.13 2.04 8.12
CA GLY A 103 7.14 2.97 8.66
C GLY A 103 7.15 4.33 7.95
N ARG A 104 8.32 4.94 7.82
CA ARG A 104 8.47 6.20 7.06
C ARG A 104 8.02 6.06 5.61
N SER A 105 8.40 4.98 4.94
CA SER A 105 8.05 4.79 3.52
C SER A 105 6.54 4.60 3.28
N VAL A 106 5.82 3.92 4.18
CA VAL A 106 4.36 3.77 4.06
C VAL A 106 3.64 5.08 4.39
N THR A 107 4.14 5.83 5.37
CA THR A 107 3.62 7.17 5.70
C THR A 107 3.83 8.15 4.55
N ASP A 108 5.02 8.18 3.95
CA ASP A 108 5.29 9.00 2.75
C ASP A 108 4.36 8.63 1.59
N THR A 109 4.04 7.34 1.45
CA THR A 109 3.16 6.83 0.39
C THR A 109 1.73 7.30 0.57
N ILE A 110 1.15 7.19 1.77
CA ILE A 110 -0.23 7.67 2.02
C ILE A 110 -0.34 9.19 1.88
N LEU A 111 0.68 9.94 2.32
CA LEU A 111 0.74 11.39 2.14
C LEU A 111 0.84 11.75 0.65
N SER A 112 1.61 11.01 -0.14
CA SER A 112 1.69 11.18 -1.59
C SER A 112 0.35 10.87 -2.26
N TRP A 113 -0.35 9.81 -1.84
CA TRP A 113 -1.70 9.52 -2.34
C TRP A 113 -2.69 10.63 -2.02
N LYS A 114 -2.67 11.21 -0.81
CA LYS A 114 -3.51 12.37 -0.47
C LYS A 114 -3.22 13.59 -1.35
N LYS A 115 -1.96 13.81 -1.74
CA LYS A 115 -1.60 14.90 -2.66
C LYS A 115 -2.10 14.64 -4.08
N ILE A 116 -1.88 13.43 -4.61
CA ILE A 116 -2.12 13.09 -6.03
C ILE A 116 -3.60 12.80 -6.28
N LEU A 117 -4.24 12.06 -5.38
CA LEU A 117 -5.64 11.63 -5.45
C LEU A 117 -6.28 11.86 -4.08
N PRO A 118 -6.61 13.11 -3.70
CA PRO A 118 -7.06 13.44 -2.35
C PRO A 118 -8.30 12.65 -1.92
N LEU A 119 -9.16 12.27 -2.87
CA LEU A 119 -10.33 11.48 -2.55
C LEU A 119 -9.98 10.02 -2.24
N THR A 120 -8.81 9.49 -2.59
CA THR A 120 -8.36 8.15 -2.16
C THR A 120 -8.04 8.07 -0.67
N VAL A 121 -7.64 9.21 -0.08
CA VAL A 121 -7.34 9.40 1.34
C VAL A 121 -8.19 10.56 1.87
N PRO A 122 -9.52 10.37 1.96
CA PRO A 122 -10.42 11.42 2.40
C PRO A 122 -10.14 11.80 3.85
N ASP A 123 -10.60 12.99 4.28
CA ASP A 123 -10.19 13.57 5.56
C ASP A 123 -10.47 12.65 6.75
N TYR A 124 -11.61 11.95 6.80
CA TYR A 124 -11.88 10.99 7.88
C TYR A 124 -10.84 9.86 7.99
N VAL A 125 -10.28 9.40 6.86
CA VAL A 125 -9.20 8.40 6.86
C VAL A 125 -7.93 9.03 7.39
N MET A 126 -7.61 10.24 6.93
CA MET A 126 -6.40 10.94 7.37
C MET A 126 -6.45 11.26 8.87
N ASP A 127 -7.58 11.78 9.35
CA ASP A 127 -7.82 12.09 10.75
C ASP A 127 -7.67 10.84 11.62
N GLU A 128 -8.17 9.69 11.15
CA GLU A 128 -7.96 8.43 11.85
C GLU A 128 -6.49 8.00 11.89
N LEU A 129 -5.75 8.16 10.79
CA LEU A 129 -4.31 7.90 10.73
C LEU A 129 -3.52 8.80 11.69
N GLU A 130 -3.79 10.10 11.68
CA GLU A 130 -3.10 11.09 12.51
C GLU A 130 -3.41 10.96 13.99
N THR A 131 -4.64 10.59 14.35
CA THR A 131 -5.06 10.52 15.76
C THR A 131 -4.77 9.18 16.41
N LYS A 132 -4.94 8.06 15.69
CA LYS A 132 -4.85 6.71 16.26
C LYS A 132 -3.54 5.99 15.99
N TYR A 133 -2.85 6.33 14.89
CA TYR A 133 -1.76 5.48 14.39
C TYR A 133 -0.40 6.17 14.33
N PHE A 134 -0.30 7.35 13.73
CA PHE A 134 0.98 8.06 13.60
C PHE A 134 1.67 8.43 14.93
N PRO A 135 0.95 8.71 16.03
CA PRO A 135 1.61 9.00 17.31
C PRO A 135 2.33 7.80 17.92
N ASP A 136 1.77 6.61 17.72
CA ASP A 136 2.14 5.41 18.48
C ASP A 136 2.88 4.35 17.66
N TYR A 137 2.84 4.43 16.32
CA TYR A 137 3.41 3.43 15.43
C TYR A 137 4.39 4.03 14.41
N PRO A 138 5.43 3.27 14.00
CA PRO A 138 6.39 3.67 12.96
C PRO A 138 5.76 4.21 11.66
N GLY A 139 4.60 3.69 11.27
CA GLY A 139 3.85 4.18 10.12
C GLY A 139 2.59 3.36 9.86
N ALA A 140 1.69 3.96 9.09
CA ALA A 140 0.43 3.33 8.68
C ALA A 140 0.01 3.81 7.29
N ILE A 141 -0.71 2.95 6.57
CA ILE A 141 -1.26 3.21 5.23
C ILE A 141 -2.58 2.44 5.07
N THR A 142 -3.42 2.80 4.11
CA THR A 142 -4.62 2.01 3.79
C THR A 142 -4.33 0.96 2.72
N SER A 143 -5.00 -0.19 2.80
CA SER A 143 -4.93 -1.24 1.76
C SER A 143 -5.75 -0.93 0.52
N GLY A 144 -6.59 0.12 0.58
CA GLY A 144 -7.41 0.59 -0.53
C GLY A 144 -7.84 2.04 -0.34
N SER A 145 -8.60 2.56 -1.29
CA SER A 145 -9.08 3.94 -1.27
C SER A 145 -10.33 4.10 -0.40
N GLY A 146 -10.31 5.01 0.58
CA GLY A 146 -11.48 5.41 1.38
C GLY A 146 -12.16 4.29 2.19
N GLY A 147 -11.48 3.18 2.48
CA GLY A 147 -12.06 2.06 3.23
C GLY A 147 -11.23 0.79 3.11
N GLY A 148 -11.68 -0.28 3.78
CA GLY A 148 -10.99 -1.57 3.79
C GLY A 148 -10.22 -1.78 5.07
N TYR A 149 -8.89 -1.80 5.00
CA TYR A 149 -8.05 -1.98 6.18
C TYR A 149 -6.99 -0.89 6.27
N VAL A 150 -6.65 -0.50 7.49
CA VAL A 150 -5.38 0.16 7.80
C VAL A 150 -4.33 -0.92 7.97
N ILE A 151 -3.24 -0.80 7.21
CA ILE A 151 -2.00 -1.54 7.39
C ILE A 151 -1.14 -0.73 8.36
N VAL A 152 -0.89 -1.27 9.56
CA VAL A 152 -0.03 -0.65 10.57
C VAL A 152 1.28 -1.43 10.68
N VAL A 153 2.39 -0.70 10.69
CA VAL A 153 3.73 -1.25 10.87
C VAL A 153 4.06 -1.24 12.37
N SER A 154 4.34 -2.40 12.97
CA SER A 154 4.65 -2.50 14.41
C SER A 154 5.42 -3.79 14.72
N GLU A 155 6.44 -3.74 15.59
CA GLU A 155 7.05 -4.99 16.12
C GLU A 155 6.18 -5.66 17.19
N LYS A 156 5.26 -4.90 17.79
CA LYS A 156 4.36 -5.37 18.84
C LYS A 156 3.01 -5.73 18.23
N PRO A 157 2.38 -6.83 18.69
CA PRO A 157 1.01 -7.14 18.32
C PRO A 157 0.07 -5.97 18.63
N ILE A 158 -0.89 -5.74 17.75
CA ILE A 158 -1.96 -4.76 17.93
C ILE A 158 -3.25 -5.52 18.24
N GLU A 159 -3.95 -5.12 19.30
CA GLU A 159 -5.23 -5.72 19.67
C GLU A 159 -6.27 -5.54 18.55
N GLY A 160 -7.02 -6.60 18.25
CA GLY A 160 -8.02 -6.60 17.18
C GLY A 160 -7.46 -6.65 15.75
N ALA A 161 -6.13 -6.65 15.57
CA ALA A 161 -5.53 -6.73 14.25
C ALA A 161 -5.56 -8.16 13.67
N VAL A 162 -5.86 -8.25 12.38
CA VAL A 162 -5.70 -9.47 11.58
C VAL A 162 -4.23 -9.57 11.15
N ARG A 163 -3.63 -10.74 11.37
CA ARG A 163 -2.25 -10.99 10.94
C ARG A 163 -2.17 -11.24 9.45
N VAL A 164 -1.16 -10.63 8.82
CA VAL A 164 -0.80 -10.91 7.42
C VAL A 164 0.10 -12.14 7.37
N LYS A 165 -0.06 -12.98 6.35
CA LYS A 165 0.90 -14.03 6.03
C LYS A 165 1.37 -13.87 4.59
N VAL A 166 2.63 -13.48 4.42
CA VAL A 166 3.28 -13.45 3.10
C VAL A 166 3.51 -14.89 2.65
N ARG A 167 3.06 -15.23 1.44
CA ARG A 167 3.22 -16.58 0.88
C ARG A 167 4.56 -16.70 0.16
N CYS A 168 5.54 -17.14 0.93
CA CYS A 168 6.77 -17.76 0.45
C CYS A 168 6.62 -19.27 0.74
#